data_AF-A0A6A3MTP9-F1
#
_entry.id   AF-A0A6A3MTP9-F1
#
_cell.length_a   1.000
_cell.length_b   1.000
_cell.length_c   1.000
_cell.angle_alpha   90.00
_cell.angle_beta   90.00
_cell.angle_gamma   90.00
#
_symmetry.space_group_name_H-M   'P 1'
#
loop_
_entity.id
_entity.type
_entity.pdbx_description
1 polymer ?
#
loop_
_entity_poly.entity_id
_entity_poly.type
_entity_poly.pdbx_seq_one_letter_code
_entity_poly.pdbx_strand_id
1 'polypeptide(L)'
;MDDVGVSVQDQQLRAARELSTSKLLIGVSSGLSLLGALVMIVHFVVYQESRRCGRRLLFCLHLADAGAACAWLLVFLLPTVDDDTDPNEVHTATTCTAQGYALVFFQLASCLWTACFAFHLFQLLAGRCKAPELYEDRYHFVAWGIPIATVAHLYTQALAGTGLVGESGRPWCWIRSWSDDQWIIEGFYIQLVIFYVPVVLTFLHNLVTYVMLLYLMTDSLSTSMETRVHYRLLLYSWAYFLPNVWVVFAFAYQAVAPKHALNAPLLYLISFFTPLQGLMNAIVYGMNRTVSNSKPCFESLLQS
;
A
#
# COMPACT_ATOMS: atom_id res chain seq x y z
N MET A 1 25.24 -41.38 3.10
CA MET A 1 24.90 -40.38 4.14
C MET A 1 25.42 -39.00 3.76
N ASP A 2 26.54 -38.90 3.03
CA ASP A 2 27.11 -37.62 2.57
C ASP A 2 26.24 -36.87 1.53
N ASP A 3 25.56 -37.59 0.64
CA ASP A 3 24.75 -36.99 -0.45
C ASP A 3 23.51 -36.23 0.08
N VAL A 4 22.94 -36.69 1.20
CA VAL A 4 21.80 -36.03 1.87
C VAL A 4 22.24 -34.77 2.61
N GLY A 5 23.45 -34.78 3.19
CA GLY A 5 24.01 -33.61 3.87
C GLY A 5 24.31 -32.45 2.91
N VAL A 6 24.87 -32.76 1.74
CA VAL A 6 25.14 -31.76 0.68
C VAL A 6 23.84 -31.12 0.17
N SER A 7 22.79 -31.93 -0.05
CA SER A 7 21.49 -31.41 -0.51
C SER A 7 20.78 -30.51 0.50
N VAL A 8 20.90 -30.79 1.81
CA VAL A 8 20.27 -29.96 2.86
C VAL A 8 20.98 -28.62 2.99
N GLN A 9 22.31 -28.63 2.97
CA GLN A 9 23.13 -27.43 3.09
C GLN A 9 22.92 -26.49 1.88
N ASP A 10 22.81 -27.03 0.67
CA ASP A 10 22.47 -26.26 -0.53
C ASP A 10 21.08 -25.61 -0.43
N GLN A 11 20.11 -26.30 0.15
CA GLN A 11 18.75 -25.78 0.31
C GLN A 11 18.69 -24.65 1.35
N GLN A 12 19.40 -24.82 2.47
CA GLN A 12 19.55 -23.77 3.49
C GLN A 12 20.24 -22.53 2.92
N LEU A 13 21.32 -22.70 2.15
CA LEU A 13 22.04 -21.60 1.53
C LEU A 13 21.16 -20.82 0.54
N ARG A 14 20.33 -21.52 -0.25
CA ARG A 14 19.36 -20.87 -1.15
C ARG A 14 18.32 -20.07 -0.38
N ALA A 15 17.72 -20.65 0.65
CA ALA A 15 16.74 -19.96 1.50
C ALA A 15 17.33 -18.70 2.16
N ALA A 16 18.56 -18.80 2.69
CA ALA A 16 19.27 -17.66 3.28
C ALA A 16 19.53 -16.55 2.25
N ARG A 17 19.92 -16.92 1.02
CA ARG A 17 20.11 -15.96 -0.07
C ARG A 17 18.80 -15.28 -0.46
N GLU A 18 17.72 -16.04 -0.60
CA GLU A 18 16.39 -15.50 -0.94
C GLU A 18 15.87 -14.54 0.13
N LEU A 19 16.05 -14.89 1.41
CA LEU A 19 15.71 -14.04 2.55
C LEU A 19 16.51 -12.74 2.53
N SER A 20 17.84 -12.81 2.43
CA SER A 20 18.72 -11.64 2.40
C SER A 20 18.42 -10.71 1.22
N THR A 21 18.25 -11.28 0.02
CA THR A 21 17.89 -10.52 -1.20
C THR A 21 16.55 -9.81 -1.02
N SER A 22 15.55 -10.49 -0.45
CA SER A 22 14.22 -9.91 -0.22
C SER A 22 14.26 -8.79 0.82
N LYS A 23 14.97 -8.96 1.93
CA LYS A 23 15.17 -7.90 2.93
C LYS A 23 15.84 -6.65 2.32
N LEU A 24 16.85 -6.84 1.47
CA LEU A 24 17.52 -5.74 0.76
C LEU A 24 16.54 -5.00 -0.17
N LEU A 25 15.76 -5.73 -0.97
CA LEU A 25 14.76 -5.15 -1.87
C LEU A 25 13.69 -4.35 -1.11
N ILE A 26 13.21 -4.89 0.02
CA ILE A 26 12.28 -4.20 0.92
C ILE A 26 12.91 -2.93 1.45
N GLY A 27 14.15 -2.98 1.95
CA GLY A 27 14.83 -1.81 2.50
C GLY A 27 15.02 -0.69 1.49
N VAL A 28 15.48 -1.02 0.27
CA VAL A 28 15.66 -0.03 -0.80
C VAL A 28 14.32 0.60 -1.20
N SER A 29 13.31 -0.22 -1.47
CA SER A 29 12.00 0.26 -1.94
C SER A 29 11.25 1.06 -0.87
N SER A 30 11.21 0.57 0.37
CA SER A 30 10.59 1.29 1.50
C SER A 30 11.36 2.56 1.87
N GLY A 31 12.69 2.56 1.80
CA GLY A 31 13.50 3.78 2.03
C GLY A 31 13.20 4.88 1.01
N LEU A 32 13.10 4.52 -0.27
CA LEU A 32 12.70 5.47 -1.32
C LEU A 32 11.25 5.94 -1.14
N SER A 33 10.35 5.03 -0.76
CA SER A 33 8.95 5.31 -0.47
C SER A 33 8.79 6.31 0.68
N LEU A 34 9.53 6.09 1.77
CA LEU A 34 9.56 6.99 2.93
C LEU A 34 10.10 8.36 2.54
N LEU A 35 11.21 8.42 1.80
CA LEU A 35 11.76 9.68 1.31
C LEU A 35 10.74 10.44 0.46
N GLY A 36 10.10 9.77 -0.50
CA GLY A 36 9.07 10.37 -1.36
C GLY A 36 7.89 10.92 -0.55
N ALA A 37 7.36 10.14 0.39
CA ALA A 37 6.27 10.55 1.26
C ALA A 37 6.65 11.75 2.16
N LEU A 38 7.84 11.73 2.76
CA LEU A 38 8.34 12.81 3.61
C LEU A 38 8.52 14.12 2.82
N VAL A 39 9.07 14.06 1.60
CA VAL A 39 9.19 15.24 0.73
C VAL A 39 7.81 15.86 0.49
N MET A 40 6.78 15.05 0.22
CA MET A 40 5.43 15.53 0.00
C MET A 40 4.78 16.11 1.26
N ILE A 41 5.01 15.47 2.42
CA ILE A 41 4.56 15.97 3.73
C ILE A 41 5.20 17.32 4.06
N VAL A 42 6.52 17.44 3.92
CA VAL A 42 7.26 18.68 4.17
C VAL A 42 6.78 19.78 3.23
N HIS A 43 6.61 19.47 1.95
CA HIS A 43 6.08 20.41 0.97
C HIS A 43 4.68 20.91 1.37
N PHE A 44 3.78 20.04 1.84
CA PHE A 44 2.46 20.46 2.31
C PHE A 44 2.51 21.36 3.56
N VAL A 45 3.40 21.06 4.52
CA VAL A 45 3.52 21.82 5.77
C VAL A 45 4.09 23.22 5.52
N VAL A 46 5.14 23.32 4.70
CA VAL A 46 5.85 24.58 4.39
C VAL A 46 4.98 25.54 3.57
N TYR A 47 4.29 25.05 2.54
CA TYR A 47 3.52 25.91 1.64
C TYR A 47 2.05 26.01 2.08
N GLN A 48 1.73 27.02 2.90
CA GLN A 48 0.37 27.20 3.45
C GLN A 48 -0.70 27.50 2.39
N GLU A 49 -0.34 28.22 1.31
CA GLU A 49 -1.21 28.44 0.14
C GLU A 49 -1.57 27.13 -0.59
N SER A 50 -0.91 26.03 -0.22
CA SER A 50 -1.13 24.70 -0.77
C SER A 50 -2.30 23.93 -0.13
N ARG A 51 -2.93 24.44 0.94
CA ARG A 51 -3.85 23.64 1.79
C ARG A 51 -5.30 23.54 1.30
N ARG A 52 -5.51 23.49 -0.02
CA ARG A 52 -6.83 23.19 -0.60
C ARG A 52 -7.25 21.75 -0.27
N CYS A 53 -8.55 21.47 -0.16
CA CYS A 53 -9.12 20.16 0.21
C CYS A 53 -8.40 18.97 -0.45
N GLY A 54 -8.26 18.93 -1.78
CA GLY A 54 -7.58 17.83 -2.47
C GLY A 54 -6.12 17.60 -2.05
N ARG A 55 -5.39 18.63 -1.63
CA ARG A 55 -4.01 18.50 -1.12
C ARG A 55 -3.96 18.04 0.33
N ARG A 56 -5.01 18.26 1.13
CA ARG A 56 -5.17 17.68 2.48
C ARG A 56 -5.39 16.16 2.41
N LEU A 57 -6.15 15.69 1.42
CA LEU A 57 -6.30 14.25 1.15
C LEU A 57 -4.95 13.61 0.77
N LEU A 58 -4.19 14.24 -0.13
CA LEU A 58 -2.86 13.76 -0.51
C LEU A 58 -1.88 13.77 0.68
N PHE A 59 -1.97 14.74 1.58
CA PHE A 59 -1.20 14.72 2.82
C PHE A 59 -1.52 13.48 3.67
N CYS A 60 -2.80 13.14 3.83
CA CYS A 60 -3.20 11.94 4.59
C CYS A 60 -2.77 10.65 3.90
N LEU A 61 -2.85 10.58 2.57
CA LEU A 61 -2.32 9.47 1.78
C LEU A 61 -0.81 9.28 2.03
N HIS A 62 -0.02 10.35 1.95
CA HIS A 62 1.42 10.28 2.20
C HIS A 62 1.77 9.99 3.66
N LEU A 63 0.92 10.38 4.62
CA LEU A 63 1.07 9.98 6.01
C LEU A 63 0.89 8.46 6.17
N ALA A 64 -0.12 7.89 5.50
CA ALA A 64 -0.31 6.44 5.46
C ALA A 64 0.87 5.74 4.78
N ASP A 65 1.34 6.26 3.64
CA ASP A 65 2.49 5.71 2.91
C ASP A 65 3.79 5.74 3.73
N ALA A 66 4.05 6.83 4.45
CA ALA A 66 5.20 6.94 5.35
C ALA A 66 5.12 5.91 6.49
N GLY A 67 3.93 5.75 7.10
CA GLY A 67 3.70 4.73 8.11
C GLY A 67 3.90 3.31 7.57
N ALA A 68 3.41 3.01 6.37
CA ALA A 68 3.63 1.72 5.71
C ALA A 68 5.12 1.47 5.44
N ALA A 69 5.84 2.48 4.93
CA ALA A 69 7.28 2.38 4.69
C ALA A 69 8.07 2.13 5.98
N CYS A 70 7.73 2.82 7.08
CA CYS A 70 8.31 2.55 8.40
C CYS A 70 8.02 1.11 8.86
N ALA A 71 6.79 0.62 8.68
CA ALA A 71 6.42 -0.74 9.02
C ALA A 71 7.22 -1.79 8.21
N TRP A 72 7.43 -1.54 6.91
CA TRP A 72 8.30 -2.37 6.08
C TRP A 72 9.75 -2.38 6.56
N LEU A 73 10.29 -1.24 6.98
CA LEU A 73 11.66 -1.12 7.50
C LEU A 73 11.89 -1.88 8.82
N LEU A 74 10.84 -2.21 9.58
CA LEU A 74 10.94 -3.07 10.75
C LEU A 74 11.49 -4.48 10.41
N VAL A 75 11.53 -4.86 9.13
CA VAL A 75 12.12 -6.14 8.67
C VAL A 75 13.59 -6.32 9.08
N PHE A 76 14.32 -5.22 9.26
CA PHE A 76 15.73 -5.24 9.71
C PHE A 76 15.87 -5.44 11.22
N LEU A 77 14.79 -5.24 11.98
CA LEU A 77 14.74 -5.51 13.42
C LEU A 77 14.25 -6.94 13.72
N LEU A 78 13.80 -7.68 12.71
CA LEU A 78 13.45 -9.09 12.86
C LEU A 78 14.72 -9.95 12.83
N PRO A 79 14.91 -10.85 13.80
CA PRO A 79 16.06 -11.73 13.84
C PRO A 79 16.08 -12.67 12.63
N THR A 80 17.29 -13.12 12.30
CA THR A 80 17.54 -14.23 11.39
C THR A 80 17.53 -15.53 12.18
N VAL A 81 17.05 -16.62 11.59
CA VAL A 81 16.74 -17.95 12.19
C VAL A 81 17.97 -18.69 12.79
N ASP A 82 19.09 -18.00 13.02
CA ASP A 82 20.40 -18.60 13.32
C ASP A 82 20.98 -18.26 14.70
N ASP A 83 20.17 -17.93 15.72
CA ASP A 83 20.74 -17.77 17.06
C ASP A 83 19.96 -18.52 18.12
N ASP A 84 20.71 -19.33 18.87
CA ASP A 84 20.27 -20.13 20.00
C ASP A 84 19.44 -19.29 20.97
N THR A 85 18.26 -19.80 21.31
CA THR A 85 17.24 -19.28 22.22
C THR A 85 17.79 -18.43 23.39
N ASP A 86 17.75 -17.10 23.24
CA ASP A 86 18.09 -16.09 24.25
C ASP A 86 16.83 -15.25 24.59
N PRO A 87 16.71 -14.57 25.75
CA PRO A 87 15.52 -13.84 26.23
C PRO A 87 14.92 -12.77 25.30
N ASN A 88 15.55 -12.52 24.15
CA ASN A 88 15.08 -11.65 23.08
C ASN A 88 13.92 -12.25 22.24
N GLU A 89 13.48 -13.47 22.53
CA GLU A 89 12.33 -14.12 21.88
C GLU A 89 11.02 -13.31 22.04
N VAL A 90 10.82 -12.66 23.21
CA VAL A 90 9.64 -11.83 23.49
C VAL A 90 9.68 -10.49 22.73
N HIS A 91 10.84 -9.84 22.67
CA HIS A 91 11.03 -8.59 21.90
C HIS A 91 10.90 -8.84 20.38
N THR A 92 11.31 -10.02 19.94
CA THR A 92 11.16 -10.48 18.55
C THR A 92 9.70 -10.71 18.20
N ALA A 93 8.96 -11.45 19.03
CA ALA A 93 7.54 -11.72 18.81
C ALA A 93 6.70 -10.44 18.82
N THR A 94 7.01 -9.50 19.70
CA THR A 94 6.32 -8.19 19.77
C THR A 94 6.63 -7.31 18.56
N THR A 95 7.88 -7.25 18.10
CA THR A 95 8.27 -6.47 16.92
C THR A 95 7.63 -7.03 15.64
N CYS A 96 7.62 -8.36 15.49
CA CYS A 96 6.95 -9.03 14.37
C CYS A 96 5.44 -8.76 14.36
N THR A 97 4.80 -8.91 15.51
CA THR A 97 3.36 -8.65 15.66
C THR A 97 3.03 -7.19 15.37
N ALA A 98 3.83 -6.25 15.89
CA ALA A 98 3.68 -4.82 15.63
C ALA A 98 3.86 -4.49 14.15
N GLN A 99 4.85 -5.09 13.48
CA GLN A 99 5.03 -4.95 12.03
C GLN A 99 3.78 -5.43 11.28
N GLY A 100 3.27 -6.62 11.59
CA GLY A 100 2.10 -7.18 10.92
C GLY A 100 0.87 -6.27 11.03
N TYR A 101 0.56 -5.78 12.25
CA TYR A 101 -0.55 -4.84 12.45
C TYR A 101 -0.33 -3.50 11.75
N ALA A 102 0.88 -2.95 11.82
CA ALA A 102 1.20 -1.69 11.17
C ALA A 102 1.08 -1.78 9.65
N LEU A 103 1.56 -2.87 9.04
CA LEU A 103 1.41 -3.11 7.61
C LEU A 103 -0.07 -3.22 7.21
N VAL A 104 -0.88 -3.99 7.94
CA VAL A 104 -2.34 -4.08 7.70
C VAL A 104 -2.99 -2.71 7.79
N PHE A 105 -2.70 -1.94 8.84
CA PHE A 105 -3.27 -0.61 9.06
C PHE A 105 -2.91 0.36 7.93
N PHE A 106 -1.62 0.63 7.76
CA PHE A 106 -1.15 1.71 6.89
C PHE A 106 -1.35 1.39 5.41
N GLN A 107 -1.24 0.12 5.02
CA GLN A 107 -1.43 -0.27 3.63
C GLN A 107 -2.91 -0.24 3.23
N LEU A 108 -3.82 -0.65 4.13
CA LEU A 108 -5.26 -0.50 3.91
C LEU A 108 -5.67 0.98 3.93
N ALA A 109 -5.09 1.80 4.81
CA ALA A 109 -5.33 3.24 4.84
C ALA A 109 -4.87 3.91 3.54
N SER A 110 -3.67 3.62 3.05
CA SER A 110 -3.15 4.14 1.78
C SER A 110 -4.07 3.74 0.60
N CYS A 111 -4.52 2.49 0.60
CA CYS A 111 -5.49 1.98 -0.36
C CYS A 111 -6.79 2.80 -0.38
N LEU A 112 -7.43 2.97 0.77
CA LEU A 112 -8.68 3.72 0.89
C LEU A 112 -8.52 5.22 0.62
N TRP A 113 -7.40 5.83 1.02
CA TRP A 113 -7.08 7.21 0.67
C TRP A 113 -6.95 7.41 -0.83
N THR A 114 -6.40 6.43 -1.55
CA THR A 114 -6.32 6.45 -3.01
C THR A 114 -7.73 6.45 -3.63
N ALA A 115 -8.64 5.61 -3.13
CA ALA A 115 -10.05 5.61 -3.56
C ALA A 115 -10.74 6.95 -3.28
N CYS A 116 -10.57 7.49 -2.07
CA CYS A 116 -11.14 8.78 -1.67
C CYS A 116 -10.62 9.91 -2.58
N PHE A 117 -9.34 9.89 -2.93
CA PHE A 117 -8.76 10.86 -3.85
C PHE A 117 -9.35 10.74 -5.26
N ALA A 118 -9.49 9.53 -5.79
CA ALA A 118 -10.12 9.31 -7.10
C ALA A 118 -11.55 9.87 -7.14
N PHE A 119 -12.35 9.58 -6.12
CA PHE A 119 -13.71 10.09 -6.00
C PHE A 119 -13.76 11.61 -5.81
N HIS A 120 -12.85 12.18 -5.03
CA HIS A 120 -12.72 13.64 -4.88
C HIS A 120 -12.41 14.30 -6.23
N LEU A 121 -11.48 13.73 -7.01
CA LEU A 121 -11.12 14.23 -8.32
C LEU A 121 -12.31 14.20 -9.29
N PHE A 122 -13.08 13.11 -9.27
CA PHE A 122 -14.31 13.00 -10.05
C PHE A 122 -15.32 14.08 -9.68
N GLN A 123 -15.60 14.30 -8.40
CA GLN A 123 -16.55 15.34 -7.98
C GLN A 123 -16.12 16.75 -8.39
N LEU A 124 -14.82 17.04 -8.28
CA LEU A 124 -14.25 18.32 -8.63
C LEU A 124 -14.37 18.60 -10.14
N LEU A 125 -13.96 17.65 -10.96
CA LEU A 125 -13.91 17.83 -12.41
C LEU A 125 -15.26 17.62 -13.10
N ALA A 126 -16.12 16.78 -12.55
CA ALA A 126 -17.46 16.57 -13.07
C ALA A 126 -18.45 17.69 -12.68
N GLY A 127 -17.99 18.72 -11.95
CA GLY A 127 -18.82 19.84 -11.52
C GLY A 127 -19.99 19.45 -10.61
N ARG A 128 -19.94 18.25 -10.01
CA ARG A 128 -21.09 17.66 -9.29
C ARG A 128 -21.25 18.17 -7.85
N CYS A 129 -20.29 18.90 -7.31
CA CYS A 129 -20.36 19.43 -5.94
C CYS A 129 -19.95 20.90 -5.85
N LYS A 130 -20.87 21.73 -5.38
CA LYS A 130 -20.62 23.16 -5.08
C LYS A 130 -19.73 23.37 -3.84
N ALA A 131 -19.60 22.36 -2.97
CA ALA A 131 -18.78 22.41 -1.75
C ALA A 131 -18.15 21.03 -1.44
N PRO A 132 -17.04 20.65 -2.10
CA PRO A 132 -16.37 19.36 -1.89
C PRO A 132 -15.76 19.20 -0.48
N GLU A 133 -15.62 20.30 0.28
CA GLU A 133 -15.09 20.31 1.65
C GLU A 133 -16.00 19.58 2.65
N LEU A 134 -17.31 19.53 2.39
CA LEU A 134 -18.28 18.83 3.25
C LEU A 134 -18.10 17.30 3.29
N TYR A 135 -17.36 16.74 2.33
CA TYR A 135 -17.09 15.29 2.28
C TYR A 135 -15.78 14.91 2.96
N GLU A 136 -14.98 15.87 3.40
CA GLU A 136 -13.66 15.60 3.96
C GLU A 136 -13.72 14.73 5.21
N ASP A 137 -14.63 15.03 6.13
CA ASP A 137 -14.83 14.22 7.34
C ASP A 137 -15.22 12.78 6.99
N ARG A 138 -16.04 12.60 5.95
CA ARG A 138 -16.44 11.26 5.47
C ARG A 138 -15.23 10.48 4.93
N TYR A 139 -14.31 11.14 4.24
CA TYR A 139 -13.07 10.49 3.80
C TYR A 139 -12.20 10.06 4.97
N HIS A 140 -12.08 10.89 6.02
CA HIS A 140 -11.35 10.50 7.23
C HIS A 140 -12.00 9.30 7.93
N PHE A 141 -13.33 9.28 8.08
CA PHE A 141 -14.03 8.15 8.67
C PHE A 141 -13.82 6.86 7.88
N VAL A 142 -13.85 6.91 6.55
CA VAL A 142 -13.63 5.72 5.71
C VAL A 142 -12.15 5.30 5.75
N ALA A 143 -11.24 6.19 5.38
CA ALA A 143 -9.85 5.84 5.12
C ALA A 143 -9.00 5.63 6.39
N TRP A 144 -9.40 6.17 7.54
CA TRP A 144 -8.80 5.82 8.83
C TRP A 144 -9.66 4.87 9.64
N GLY A 145 -10.99 5.06 9.66
CA GLY A 145 -11.88 4.28 10.53
C GLY A 145 -11.93 2.80 10.14
N ILE A 146 -12.00 2.46 8.84
CA ILE A 146 -11.98 1.06 8.40
C ILE A 146 -10.67 0.36 8.81
N PRO A 147 -9.47 0.91 8.54
CA PRO A 147 -8.22 0.32 9.03
C PRO A 147 -8.14 0.19 10.55
N ILE A 148 -8.62 1.19 11.32
CA ILE A 148 -8.67 1.10 12.79
C ILE A 148 -9.56 -0.07 13.21
N ALA A 149 -10.78 -0.17 12.66
CA ALA A 149 -11.72 -1.23 12.99
C ALA A 149 -11.17 -2.61 12.63
N THR A 150 -10.50 -2.72 11.48
CA THR A 150 -9.80 -3.93 11.03
C THR A 150 -8.73 -4.37 12.04
N VAL A 151 -7.82 -3.47 12.42
CA VAL A 151 -6.75 -3.82 13.36
C VAL A 151 -7.31 -4.12 14.74
N ALA A 152 -8.32 -3.37 15.19
CA ALA A 152 -9.01 -3.65 16.45
C ALA A 152 -9.64 -5.05 16.44
N HIS A 153 -10.28 -5.45 15.33
CA HIS A 153 -10.85 -6.78 15.18
C HIS A 153 -9.80 -7.89 15.22
N LEU A 154 -8.68 -7.71 14.52
CA LEU A 154 -7.57 -8.68 14.56
C LEU A 154 -6.94 -8.76 15.95
N TYR A 155 -6.83 -7.63 16.64
CA TYR A 155 -6.29 -7.56 18.00
C TYR A 155 -7.22 -8.26 19.02
N THR A 156 -8.54 -8.08 18.91
CA THR A 156 -9.47 -8.78 19.80
C THR A 156 -9.46 -10.30 19.58
N GLN A 157 -9.29 -10.76 18.34
CA GLN A 157 -9.06 -12.18 18.05
C GLN A 157 -7.77 -12.69 18.68
N ALA A 158 -6.69 -11.93 18.60
CA ALA A 158 -5.43 -12.29 19.26
C ALA A 158 -5.60 -12.43 20.79
N LEU A 159 -6.35 -11.53 21.44
CA LEU A 159 -6.68 -11.64 22.86
C LEU A 159 -7.57 -12.85 23.19
N ALA A 160 -8.40 -13.30 22.26
CA ALA A 160 -9.23 -14.49 22.37
C ALA A 160 -8.45 -15.81 22.13
N GLY A 161 -7.14 -15.73 21.85
CA GLY A 161 -6.28 -16.89 21.64
C GLY A 161 -6.12 -17.31 20.17
N THR A 162 -6.78 -16.63 19.22
CA THR A 162 -6.64 -16.87 17.78
C THR A 162 -5.66 -15.87 17.16
N GLY A 163 -4.42 -15.86 17.66
CA GLY A 163 -3.36 -14.96 17.17
C GLY A 163 -3.01 -15.20 15.69
N LEU A 164 -3.69 -14.50 14.79
CA LEU A 164 -3.54 -14.67 13.34
C LEU A 164 -2.49 -13.75 12.71
N VAL A 165 -1.89 -12.82 13.44
CA VAL A 165 -0.84 -11.91 12.93
C VAL A 165 0.52 -12.36 13.46
N GLY A 166 1.50 -12.53 12.57
CA GLY A 166 2.88 -12.86 12.95
C GLY A 166 3.70 -13.40 11.78
N GLU A 167 4.70 -14.22 12.08
CA GLU A 167 5.56 -14.84 11.06
C GLU A 167 4.74 -15.71 10.09
N SER A 168 4.84 -15.43 8.80
CA SER A 168 3.99 -16.06 7.76
C SER A 168 4.81 -16.81 6.69
N GLY A 169 6.00 -17.31 7.05
CA GLY A 169 6.94 -17.91 6.09
C GLY A 169 7.49 -16.91 5.06
N ARG A 170 7.43 -15.61 5.37
CA ARG A 170 7.91 -14.51 4.54
C ARG A 170 8.97 -13.73 5.30
N PRO A 171 9.81 -12.93 4.62
CA PRO A 171 10.80 -12.08 5.28
C PRO A 171 10.20 -11.07 6.28
N TRP A 172 8.91 -10.77 6.16
CA TRP A 172 8.14 -9.86 7.00
C TRP A 172 6.98 -10.58 7.69
N CYS A 173 6.45 -9.94 8.72
CA CYS A 173 5.31 -10.45 9.47
C CYS A 173 3.98 -9.99 8.85
N TRP A 174 3.00 -10.88 8.85
CA TRP A 174 1.72 -10.69 8.18
C TRP A 174 0.61 -11.53 8.83
N ILE A 175 -0.61 -11.43 8.30
CA ILE A 175 -1.69 -12.34 8.65
C ILE A 175 -1.29 -13.76 8.20
N ARG A 176 -1.35 -14.75 9.09
CA ARG A 176 -0.98 -16.14 8.88
C ARG A 176 -2.15 -16.92 8.30
N SER A 177 -1.96 -17.49 7.11
CA SER A 177 -2.91 -18.41 6.46
C SER A 177 -2.44 -19.88 6.48
N TRP A 178 -1.22 -20.11 6.93
CA TRP A 178 -0.54 -21.41 6.91
C TRP A 178 0.38 -21.54 8.13
N SER A 179 0.28 -22.63 8.87
CA SER A 179 1.15 -23.01 10.01
C SER A 179 1.22 -24.54 10.11
N ASP A 180 2.34 -25.07 10.56
CA ASP A 180 2.49 -26.51 10.87
C ASP A 180 2.05 -27.45 9.72
N ASP A 181 2.40 -27.07 8.48
CA ASP A 181 2.02 -27.76 7.24
C ASP A 181 0.49 -27.92 7.03
N GLN A 182 -0.31 -27.06 7.64
CA GLN A 182 -1.77 -27.05 7.57
C GLN A 182 -2.32 -25.66 7.20
N TRP A 183 -3.46 -25.65 6.51
CA TRP A 183 -4.20 -24.42 6.23
C TRP A 183 -4.90 -23.91 7.49
N ILE A 184 -4.70 -22.62 7.78
CA ILE A 184 -5.54 -21.91 8.75
C ILE A 184 -6.65 -21.23 7.96
N ILE A 185 -7.79 -21.90 7.87
CA ILE A 185 -8.95 -21.47 7.07
C ILE A 185 -9.38 -20.04 7.44
N GLU A 186 -9.43 -19.73 8.74
CA GLU A 186 -9.78 -18.39 9.23
C GLU A 186 -8.79 -17.32 8.72
N GLY A 187 -7.49 -17.59 8.83
CA GLY A 187 -6.44 -16.70 8.34
C GLY A 187 -6.50 -16.45 6.84
N PHE A 188 -6.81 -17.48 6.05
CA PHE A 188 -7.04 -17.34 4.61
C PHE A 188 -8.23 -16.42 4.29
N TYR A 189 -9.38 -16.64 4.92
CA TYR A 189 -10.56 -15.79 4.71
C TYR A 189 -10.33 -14.34 5.17
N ILE A 190 -9.63 -14.17 6.29
CA ILE A 190 -9.28 -12.85 6.80
C ILE A 190 -8.37 -12.11 5.81
N GLN A 191 -7.30 -12.75 5.32
CA GLN A 191 -6.46 -12.14 4.28
C GLN A 191 -7.30 -11.71 3.07
N LEU A 192 -8.18 -12.60 2.59
CA LEU A 192 -9.03 -12.35 1.43
C LEU A 192 -9.93 -11.13 1.64
N VAL A 193 -10.70 -11.12 2.73
CA VAL A 193 -11.73 -10.10 3.00
C VAL A 193 -11.12 -8.77 3.43
N ILE A 194 -10.07 -8.79 4.26
CA ILE A 194 -9.51 -7.58 4.87
C ILE A 194 -8.51 -6.88 3.95
N PHE A 195 -7.81 -7.62 3.10
CA PHE A 195 -6.72 -7.06 2.29
C PHE A 195 -6.99 -7.18 0.80
N TYR A 196 -7.14 -8.41 0.28
CA TYR A 196 -7.19 -8.63 -1.16
C TYR A 196 -8.46 -8.06 -1.82
N VAL A 197 -9.63 -8.28 -1.22
CA VAL A 197 -10.90 -7.74 -1.72
C VAL A 197 -10.88 -6.21 -1.75
N PRO A 198 -10.52 -5.49 -0.66
CA PRO A 198 -10.40 -4.03 -0.70
C PRO A 198 -9.42 -3.51 -1.75
N VAL A 199 -8.28 -4.17 -1.96
CA VAL A 199 -7.31 -3.79 -3.00
C VAL A 199 -7.92 -3.91 -4.40
N VAL A 200 -8.57 -5.03 -4.71
CA VAL A 200 -9.22 -5.24 -6.01
C VAL A 200 -10.38 -4.27 -6.21
N LEU A 201 -11.23 -4.09 -5.20
CA LEU A 201 -12.36 -3.16 -5.27
C LEU A 201 -11.90 -1.71 -5.45
N THR A 202 -10.83 -1.31 -4.78
CA THR A 202 -10.23 0.01 -4.94
C THR A 202 -9.67 0.20 -6.34
N PHE A 203 -8.96 -0.80 -6.87
CA PHE A 203 -8.48 -0.74 -8.25
C PHE A 203 -9.63 -0.56 -9.24
N LEU A 204 -10.68 -1.38 -9.13
CA LEU A 204 -11.85 -1.29 -10.00
C LEU A 204 -12.58 0.05 -9.84
N HIS A 205 -12.74 0.53 -8.61
CA HIS A 205 -13.34 1.83 -8.31
C HIS A 205 -12.56 2.97 -8.98
N ASN A 206 -11.24 2.99 -8.82
CA ASN A 206 -10.37 4.00 -9.42
C ASN A 206 -10.45 3.96 -10.95
N LEU A 207 -10.37 2.76 -11.53
CA LEU A 207 -10.45 2.55 -12.98
C LEU A 207 -11.78 3.07 -13.53
N VAL A 208 -12.91 2.67 -12.94
CA VAL A 208 -14.24 3.12 -13.35
C VAL A 208 -14.37 4.64 -13.21
N THR A 209 -13.93 5.20 -12.09
CA THR A 209 -14.00 6.64 -11.81
C THR A 209 -13.20 7.45 -12.82
N TYR A 210 -11.98 7.01 -13.14
CA TYR A 210 -11.14 7.68 -14.13
C TYR A 210 -11.69 7.52 -15.54
N VAL A 211 -12.16 6.33 -15.93
CA VAL A 211 -12.79 6.12 -17.23
C VAL A 211 -14.04 6.99 -17.40
N MET A 212 -14.92 7.06 -16.39
CA MET A 212 -16.08 7.95 -16.41
C MET A 212 -15.67 9.43 -16.53
N LEU A 213 -14.61 9.83 -15.83
CA LEU A 213 -14.08 11.17 -15.92
C LEU A 213 -13.53 11.49 -17.31
N LEU A 214 -12.83 10.55 -17.96
CA LEU A 214 -12.38 10.71 -19.35
C LEU A 214 -13.57 10.97 -20.27
N TYR A 215 -14.60 10.11 -20.22
CA TYR A 215 -15.80 10.24 -21.03
C TYR A 215 -16.51 11.59 -20.84
N LEU A 216 -16.58 12.09 -19.61
CA LEU A 216 -17.22 13.38 -19.33
C LEU A 216 -16.43 14.58 -19.86
N MET A 217 -15.10 14.47 -19.91
CA MET A 217 -14.22 15.58 -20.28
C MET A 217 -13.94 15.66 -21.79
N THR A 218 -14.12 14.56 -22.53
CA THR A 218 -13.93 14.52 -23.99
C THR A 218 -14.82 15.52 -24.74
N ASP A 219 -16.04 15.77 -24.29
CA ASP A 219 -16.96 16.71 -24.97
C ASP A 219 -16.72 18.19 -24.61
N SER A 220 -15.94 18.49 -23.56
CA SER A 220 -15.85 19.83 -22.96
C SER A 220 -14.46 20.48 -23.03
N LEU A 221 -13.41 19.73 -23.34
CA LEU A 221 -12.03 20.23 -23.35
C LEU A 221 -11.44 20.42 -24.75
N SER A 222 -10.50 21.37 -24.86
CA SER A 222 -9.58 21.42 -26.00
C SER A 222 -8.72 20.15 -26.05
N THR A 223 -8.42 19.64 -27.26
CA THR A 223 -7.63 18.41 -27.52
C THR A 223 -6.30 18.35 -26.74
N SER A 224 -5.63 19.50 -26.53
CA SER A 224 -4.37 19.58 -25.76
C SER A 224 -4.57 19.46 -24.24
N MET A 225 -5.68 19.94 -23.70
CA MET A 225 -6.01 19.79 -22.28
C MET A 225 -6.51 18.37 -21.98
N GLU A 226 -7.33 17.82 -22.87
CA GLU A 226 -7.81 16.43 -22.79
C GLU A 226 -6.65 15.44 -22.71
N THR A 227 -5.67 15.54 -23.64
CA THR A 227 -4.51 14.65 -23.66
C THR A 227 -3.70 14.69 -22.36
N ARG A 228 -3.55 15.87 -21.75
CA ARG A 228 -2.83 16.03 -20.46
C ARG A 228 -3.59 15.40 -19.29
N VAL A 229 -4.92 15.52 -19.27
CA VAL A 229 -5.76 14.88 -18.24
C VAL A 229 -5.70 13.36 -18.41
N HIS A 230 -5.81 12.86 -19.65
CA HIS A 230 -5.77 11.43 -19.96
C HIS A 230 -4.48 10.78 -19.44
N TYR A 231 -3.35 11.38 -19.77
CA TYR A 231 -2.04 10.89 -19.33
C TYR A 231 -1.92 10.87 -17.79
N ARG A 232 -2.45 11.88 -17.09
CA ARG A 232 -2.44 11.93 -15.62
C ARG A 232 -3.29 10.85 -14.97
N LEU A 233 -4.52 10.64 -15.45
CA LEU A 233 -5.41 9.61 -14.93
C LEU A 233 -4.86 8.20 -15.16
N LEU A 234 -4.21 7.99 -16.30
CA LEU A 234 -3.50 6.76 -16.59
C LEU A 234 -2.31 6.55 -15.63
N LEU A 235 -1.51 7.60 -15.36
CA LEU A 235 -0.45 7.52 -14.36
C LEU A 235 -0.98 7.23 -12.95
N TYR A 236 -2.10 7.84 -12.53
CA TYR A 236 -2.74 7.53 -11.23
C TYR A 236 -3.14 6.07 -11.13
N SER A 237 -3.68 5.51 -12.22
CA SER A 237 -4.04 4.09 -12.29
C SER A 237 -2.82 3.18 -12.16
N TRP A 238 -1.74 3.50 -12.88
CA TRP A 238 -0.50 2.72 -12.83
C TRP A 238 0.23 2.82 -11.50
N ALA A 239 0.19 3.99 -10.84
CA ALA A 239 0.79 4.19 -9.51
C ALA A 239 0.17 3.29 -8.45
N TYR A 240 -1.11 2.96 -8.59
CA TYR A 240 -1.79 2.01 -7.70
C TYR A 240 -1.66 0.56 -8.18
N PHE A 241 -1.79 0.31 -9.48
CA PHE A 241 -1.79 -1.05 -10.02
C PHE A 241 -0.44 -1.76 -9.86
N LEU A 242 0.66 -1.10 -10.24
CA LEU A 242 1.98 -1.73 -10.32
C LEU A 242 2.49 -2.26 -8.96
N PRO A 243 2.33 -1.55 -7.83
CA PRO A 243 2.70 -2.07 -6.51
C PRO A 243 1.85 -3.25 -6.02
N ASN A 244 0.59 -3.32 -6.42
CA ASN A 244 -0.41 -4.22 -5.83
C ASN A 244 -0.65 -5.50 -6.65
N VAL A 245 -0.44 -5.46 -7.97
CA VAL A 245 -0.73 -6.60 -8.86
C VAL A 245 0.02 -7.87 -8.46
N TRP A 246 1.28 -7.74 -8.04
CA TRP A 246 2.12 -8.87 -7.63
C TRP A 246 1.60 -9.58 -6.39
N VAL A 247 1.00 -8.83 -5.46
CA VAL A 247 0.45 -9.38 -4.22
C VAL A 247 -0.75 -10.27 -4.52
N VAL A 248 -1.61 -9.87 -5.46
CA VAL A 248 -2.76 -10.67 -5.92
C VAL A 248 -2.28 -11.95 -6.63
N PHE A 249 -1.27 -11.84 -7.51
CA PHE A 249 -0.69 -13.01 -8.15
C PHE A 249 -0.04 -13.97 -7.15
N ALA A 250 0.63 -13.45 -6.13
CA ALA A 250 1.22 -14.26 -5.07
C ALA A 250 0.19 -15.03 -4.28
N PHE A 251 -0.93 -14.39 -3.93
CA PHE A 251 -2.04 -15.06 -3.26
C PHE A 251 -2.63 -16.18 -4.11
N ALA A 252 -2.92 -15.90 -5.38
CA ALA A 252 -3.46 -16.89 -6.30
C ALA A 252 -2.49 -18.07 -6.49
N TYR A 253 -1.19 -17.79 -6.60
CA TYR A 253 -0.16 -18.82 -6.70
C TYR A 253 -0.08 -19.69 -5.44
N GLN A 254 -0.02 -19.06 -4.26
CA GLN A 254 0.07 -19.78 -2.98
C GLN A 254 -1.20 -20.58 -2.63
N ALA A 255 -2.36 -20.21 -3.18
CA ALA A 255 -3.58 -20.98 -3.03
C ALA A 255 -3.52 -22.35 -3.73
N VAL A 256 -2.70 -22.49 -4.78
CA VAL A 256 -2.56 -23.73 -5.56
C VAL A 256 -1.20 -24.41 -5.40
N ALA A 257 -0.20 -23.70 -4.88
CA ALA A 257 1.14 -24.23 -4.70
C ALA A 257 1.21 -25.24 -3.54
N PRO A 258 1.96 -26.36 -3.71
CA PRO A 258 2.17 -27.30 -2.63
C PRO A 258 2.88 -26.62 -1.46
N LYS A 259 2.45 -26.94 -0.22
CA LYS A 259 2.98 -26.37 1.03
C LYS A 259 2.95 -24.83 1.10
N HIS A 260 2.07 -24.19 0.36
CA HIS A 260 1.95 -22.72 0.35
C HIS A 260 3.24 -21.98 -0.04
N ALA A 261 4.15 -22.68 -0.75
CA ALA A 261 5.45 -22.15 -1.11
C ALA A 261 5.32 -20.99 -2.10
N LEU A 262 6.14 -19.95 -1.92
CA LEU A 262 6.23 -18.82 -2.84
C LEU A 262 7.53 -18.92 -3.64
N ASN A 263 7.44 -18.79 -4.97
CA ASN A 263 8.64 -18.82 -5.81
C ASN A 263 9.47 -17.54 -5.63
N ALA A 264 10.80 -17.68 -5.67
CA ALA A 264 11.74 -16.58 -5.49
C ALA A 264 11.49 -15.35 -6.40
N PRO A 265 11.18 -15.47 -7.71
CA PRO A 265 10.92 -14.31 -8.54
C PRO A 265 9.71 -13.49 -8.07
N LEU A 266 8.64 -14.18 -7.65
CA LEU A 266 7.41 -13.53 -7.18
C LEU A 266 7.63 -12.89 -5.80
N LEU A 267 8.40 -13.56 -4.93
CA LEU A 267 8.85 -12.99 -3.67
C LEU A 267 9.64 -11.69 -3.89
N TYR A 268 10.58 -11.66 -4.84
CA TYR A 268 11.36 -10.46 -5.15
C TYR A 268 10.52 -9.33 -5.72
N LEU A 269 9.56 -9.65 -6.60
CA LEU A 269 8.65 -8.64 -7.15
C LEU A 269 7.80 -7.98 -6.07
N ILE A 270 7.22 -8.76 -5.15
CA ILE A 270 6.47 -8.21 -4.00
C ILE A 270 7.39 -7.39 -3.11
N SER A 271 8.56 -7.94 -2.77
CA SER A 271 9.56 -7.31 -1.89
C SER A 271 10.03 -5.95 -2.41
N PHE A 272 10.02 -5.76 -3.74
CA PHE A 272 10.41 -4.50 -4.35
C PHE A 272 9.23 -3.56 -4.61
N PHE A 273 8.16 -4.05 -5.25
CA PHE A 273 7.09 -3.17 -5.74
C PHE A 273 6.10 -2.76 -4.65
N THR A 274 5.76 -3.64 -3.72
CA THR A 274 4.74 -3.36 -2.71
C THR A 274 5.18 -2.28 -1.71
N PRO A 275 6.42 -2.28 -1.18
CA PRO A 275 6.88 -1.19 -0.30
C PRO A 275 7.11 0.14 -1.04
N LEU A 276 7.23 0.12 -2.39
CA LEU A 276 7.45 1.29 -3.24
C LEU A 276 6.20 2.17 -3.44
N GLN A 277 5.02 1.75 -2.94
CA GLN A 277 3.74 2.44 -3.13
C GLN A 277 3.81 3.95 -2.87
N GLY A 278 4.43 4.38 -1.77
CA GLY A 278 4.55 5.78 -1.40
C GLY A 278 5.40 6.61 -2.36
N LEU A 279 6.47 6.02 -2.93
CA LEU A 279 7.24 6.69 -3.97
C LEU A 279 6.41 6.87 -5.23
N MET A 280 5.69 5.83 -5.67
CA MET A 280 4.85 5.91 -6.87
C MET A 280 3.76 6.97 -6.70
N ASN A 281 3.12 7.01 -5.53
CA ASN A 281 2.17 8.06 -5.17
C ASN A 281 2.85 9.44 -5.20
N ALA A 282 4.02 9.61 -4.57
CA ALA A 282 4.72 10.89 -4.50
C ALA A 282 5.14 11.40 -5.88
N ILE A 283 5.63 10.53 -6.76
CA ILE A 283 5.97 10.87 -8.15
C ILE A 283 4.72 11.35 -8.88
N VAL A 284 3.65 10.56 -8.87
CA VAL A 284 2.51 10.84 -9.73
C VAL A 284 1.67 12.02 -9.21
N TYR A 285 1.49 12.14 -7.89
CA TYR A 285 0.75 13.26 -7.29
C TYR A 285 1.61 14.52 -7.09
N GLY A 286 2.93 14.36 -6.92
CA GLY A 286 3.88 15.45 -6.70
C GLY A 286 4.45 16.08 -7.98
N MET A 287 4.52 15.35 -9.11
CA MET A 287 4.95 15.90 -10.41
C MET A 287 3.95 16.86 -11.07
N ASN A 288 3.08 17.51 -10.29
CA ASN A 288 2.40 18.75 -10.69
C ASN A 288 3.45 19.88 -10.80
N ARG A 289 4.39 19.72 -11.73
CA ARG A 289 5.34 20.76 -12.10
C ARG A 289 4.54 21.98 -12.56
N THR A 290 5.02 23.12 -12.08
CA THR A 290 4.64 24.48 -12.46
C THR A 290 3.32 24.97 -11.87
N VAL A 291 3.44 25.54 -10.67
CA VAL A 291 3.11 26.96 -10.49
C VAL A 291 3.53 27.70 -11.75
N SER A 292 2.64 27.74 -12.74
CA SER A 292 2.80 28.64 -13.85
C SER A 292 2.61 30.03 -13.28
N ASN A 293 3.64 30.86 -13.41
CA ASN A 293 3.42 32.28 -13.69
C ASN A 293 2.49 32.40 -14.91
N SER A 294 1.18 32.23 -14.71
CA SER A 294 0.11 32.72 -15.58
C SER A 294 -1.25 32.57 -14.90
N LYS A 295 -1.57 33.60 -14.12
CA LYS A 295 -2.90 34.20 -13.91
C LYS A 295 -4.00 33.38 -13.20
N PRO A 296 -4.82 34.06 -12.37
CA PRO A 296 -6.05 33.51 -11.81
C PRO A 296 -7.04 33.24 -12.94
N CYS A 297 -7.09 31.99 -13.41
CA CYS A 297 -8.07 31.52 -14.40
C CYS A 297 -8.83 30.32 -13.84
N PHE A 298 -9.44 30.54 -12.67
CA PHE A 298 -10.58 29.74 -12.18
C PHE A 298 -11.71 30.64 -11.67
N GLU A 299 -11.47 31.96 -11.54
CA GLU A 299 -12.47 32.94 -11.10
C GLU A 299 -13.20 33.64 -12.27
N SER A 300 -12.78 33.49 -13.52
CA SER A 300 -13.44 34.13 -14.68
C SER A 300 -14.43 33.23 -15.44
N LEU A 301 -14.61 31.97 -15.04
CA LEU A 301 -15.64 31.07 -15.59
C LEU A 301 -16.88 30.93 -14.70
N LEU A 302 -16.92 31.65 -13.57
CA LEU A 302 -18.05 31.69 -12.64
C LEU A 302 -18.62 33.10 -12.44
N GLN A 303 -18.39 34.01 -13.40
CA GLN A 303 -19.19 35.23 -13.55
C GLN A 303 -20.30 35.06 -14.61
N SER A 304 -20.97 33.90 -14.59
CA SER A 304 -22.31 33.73 -15.16
C SER A 304 -23.19 32.94 -14.20
#